data_AF-A0A0D9YIM4-F1
#
_entry.id   AF-A0A0D9YIM4-F1
#
_cell.length_a   1.000
_cell.length_b   1.000
_cell.length_c   1.000
_cell.angle_alpha   90.00
_cell.angle_beta   90.00
_cell.angle_gamma   90.00
#
_symmetry.space_group_name_H-M   'P 1'
#
loop_
_entity.id
_entity.type
_entity.pdbx_description
1 polymer ?
#
loop_
_entity_poly.entity_id
_entity_poly.type
_entity_poly.pdbx_seq_one_letter_code
_entity_poly.pdbx_strand_id
1 'polypeptide(L)'
;MAQTRWKRKEPNLKKAKLGPKLSPYNEAGLWGPLSTKETKEARSHDSIVFSFPPPLPPLPLSSLATSPPREINMVVAPPAFTGNLKKALAGLRRINLDGLRWRVFDAKGQGKDKPTYAPHVENGDMCVVLNAKDISVTGRKMTDKIYYWHTGYIGHLKERRLKDQMEKDPTEVIRKAVMPMLPRNRLRDDRDHKLRIFSGNEHPFHDRPLEPFVMPPRQVREMRPRARRALIRAQKKEQDRAAAASTKDEENAKNAKSEITA
;
A
#
# COMPACT_ATOMS: atom_id res chain seq x y z
N MET A 1 18.91 -6.80 58.52
CA MET A 1 17.83 -7.37 57.67
C MET A 1 16.53 -6.65 57.99
N ALA A 2 16.06 -5.76 57.11
CA ALA A 2 14.75 -5.11 57.27
C ALA A 2 14.09 -5.01 55.89
N GLN A 3 13.09 -5.85 55.66
CA GLN A 3 12.28 -5.88 54.44
C GLN A 3 11.11 -4.90 54.58
N THR A 4 11.14 -3.80 53.84
CA THR A 4 9.99 -2.89 53.70
C THR A 4 9.10 -3.36 52.55
N ARG A 5 8.00 -4.01 52.93
CA ARG A 5 6.93 -4.54 52.07
C ARG A 5 6.07 -3.40 51.54
N TRP A 6 6.23 -3.04 50.27
CA TRP A 6 5.39 -2.03 49.60
C TRP A 6 3.98 -2.61 49.29
N LYS A 7 2.96 -2.02 49.90
CA LYS A 7 1.54 -2.37 49.74
C LYS A 7 0.94 -1.58 48.57
N ARG A 8 0.71 -2.27 47.45
CA ARG A 8 0.15 -1.69 46.21
C ARG A 8 -1.37 -1.46 46.39
N LYS A 9 -1.83 -0.20 46.26
CA LYS A 9 -3.24 0.19 46.23
C LYS A 9 -3.87 -0.27 44.89
N GLU A 10 -4.93 -1.05 44.95
CA GLU A 10 -5.77 -1.35 43.78
C GLU A 10 -6.76 -0.20 43.52
N PRO A 11 -6.96 0.22 42.25
CA PRO A 11 -8.02 1.15 41.92
C PRO A 11 -9.38 0.44 41.80
N ASN A 12 -10.36 1.03 42.47
CA ASN A 12 -11.77 0.68 42.54
C ASN A 12 -12.44 0.73 41.15
N LEU A 13 -12.77 -0.43 40.55
CA LEU A 13 -13.61 -0.48 39.33
C LEU A 13 -15.10 -0.52 39.71
N LYS A 14 -15.76 0.63 39.60
CA LYS A 14 -17.23 0.71 39.61
C LYS A 14 -17.80 0.31 38.23
N LYS A 15 -18.47 -0.84 38.23
CA LYS A 15 -19.61 -1.29 37.40
C LYS A 15 -19.93 -0.49 36.12
N ALA A 16 -19.72 -1.10 34.95
CA ALA A 16 -20.52 -0.85 33.75
C ALA A 16 -21.38 -2.11 33.48
N LYS A 17 -22.69 -1.95 33.57
CA LYS A 17 -23.69 -3.00 33.31
C LYS A 17 -23.66 -3.40 31.83
N LEU A 18 -23.44 -4.68 31.58
CA LEU A 18 -23.67 -5.32 30.28
C LEU A 18 -25.19 -5.40 30.03
N GLY A 19 -25.67 -4.73 28.98
CA GLY A 19 -27.03 -4.92 28.48
C GLY A 19 -27.17 -6.23 27.69
N PRO A 20 -28.37 -6.83 27.62
CA PRO A 20 -28.58 -8.10 26.96
C PRO A 20 -28.47 -7.95 25.43
N LYS A 21 -27.75 -8.89 24.81
CA LYS A 21 -27.64 -9.04 23.35
C LYS A 21 -28.97 -9.55 22.79
N LEU A 22 -29.66 -8.73 21.99
CA LEU A 22 -30.73 -9.20 21.10
C LEU A 22 -30.12 -9.56 19.74
N SER A 23 -30.24 -10.84 19.40
CA SER A 23 -29.97 -11.42 18.08
C SER A 23 -31.22 -11.24 17.21
N PRO A 24 -31.12 -10.73 15.97
CA PRO A 24 -32.22 -10.80 15.02
C PRO A 24 -31.89 -11.86 13.97
N TYR A 25 -32.32 -13.10 14.20
CA TYR A 25 -32.49 -14.07 13.14
C TYR A 25 -33.84 -14.76 13.32
N ASN A 26 -34.70 -14.51 12.33
CA ASN A 26 -35.71 -15.41 11.75
C ASN A 26 -36.86 -15.90 12.61
N GLU A 27 -38.03 -15.25 12.48
CA GLU A 27 -39.37 -15.89 12.38
C GLU A 27 -40.25 -14.95 11.52
N ALA A 28 -40.57 -15.29 10.26
CA ALA A 28 -41.81 -15.93 9.81
C ALA A 28 -43.07 -15.05 9.91
N GLY A 29 -43.78 -14.86 8.78
CA GLY A 29 -45.11 -14.25 8.68
C GLY A 29 -45.22 -13.31 7.46
N LEU A 30 -45.49 -13.80 6.25
CA LEU A 30 -46.83 -13.92 5.66
C LEU A 30 -47.73 -12.71 6.00
N TRP A 31 -48.06 -11.89 5.00
CA TRP A 31 -49.39 -11.40 4.60
C TRP A 31 -49.24 -10.55 3.31
N GLY A 32 -50.12 -10.78 2.34
CA GLY A 32 -49.97 -10.37 0.93
C GLY A 32 -50.44 -8.95 0.58
N PRO A 33 -50.39 -8.56 -0.72
CA PRO A 33 -50.86 -7.27 -1.19
C PRO A 33 -52.28 -7.36 -1.78
N LEU A 34 -53.16 -6.46 -1.37
CA LEU A 34 -54.37 -6.14 -2.12
C LEU A 34 -54.64 -4.63 -2.07
N SER A 35 -55.18 -4.12 -3.18
CA SER A 35 -55.95 -2.86 -3.30
C SER A 35 -55.11 -1.60 -3.57
N THR A 36 -55.40 -0.72 -4.54
CA THR A 36 -56.47 -0.64 -5.55
C THR A 36 -56.13 0.44 -6.59
N LYS A 37 -56.72 0.28 -7.79
CA LYS A 37 -57.30 1.31 -8.68
C LYS A 37 -56.41 2.10 -9.65
N GLU A 38 -56.53 1.64 -10.89
CA GLU A 38 -56.63 2.39 -12.14
C GLU A 38 -57.36 3.73 -12.02
N THR A 39 -56.86 4.73 -12.75
CA THR A 39 -57.67 5.62 -13.61
C THR A 39 -56.92 5.87 -14.92
N LYS A 40 -57.62 5.61 -16.03
CA LYS A 40 -57.29 5.90 -17.42
C LYS A 40 -57.80 7.29 -17.79
N GLU A 41 -57.03 8.06 -18.56
CA GLU A 41 -57.46 8.85 -19.73
C GLU A 41 -56.20 9.52 -20.31
N ALA A 42 -55.68 9.17 -21.50
CA ALA A 42 -56.18 9.26 -22.88
C ALA A 42 -55.71 10.55 -23.61
N ARG A 43 -55.16 10.31 -24.81
CA ARG A 43 -55.02 11.19 -25.99
C ARG A 43 -53.85 12.18 -26.05
N SER A 44 -52.87 11.83 -26.89
CA SER A 44 -52.49 12.54 -28.14
C SER A 44 -51.16 11.93 -28.61
N HIS A 45 -51.17 11.06 -29.62
CA HIS A 45 -50.83 11.42 -31.00
C HIS A 45 -49.70 12.45 -31.09
N ASP A 46 -48.46 11.98 -30.96
CA ASP A 46 -47.34 12.56 -31.69
C ASP A 46 -46.49 11.42 -32.27
N SER A 47 -46.63 11.27 -33.58
CA SER A 47 -45.84 10.41 -34.43
C SER A 47 -44.38 10.88 -34.43
N ILE A 48 -43.54 10.25 -33.62
CA ILE A 48 -42.09 10.37 -33.77
C ILE A 48 -41.71 9.56 -35.01
N VAL A 49 -41.52 10.28 -36.11
CA VAL A 49 -41.04 9.76 -37.38
C VAL A 49 -39.63 9.19 -37.16
N PHE A 50 -39.51 7.87 -37.16
CA PHE A 50 -38.23 7.18 -37.17
C PHE A 50 -37.59 7.39 -38.56
N SER A 51 -36.80 8.45 -38.69
CA SER A 51 -35.99 8.70 -39.88
C SER A 51 -34.89 7.64 -39.96
N PHE A 52 -35.17 6.56 -40.67
CA PHE A 52 -34.16 5.59 -41.08
C PHE A 52 -33.09 6.33 -41.89
N PRO A 53 -31.80 6.31 -41.49
CA PRO A 53 -30.75 6.87 -42.33
C PRO A 53 -30.67 6.09 -43.65
N PRO A 54 -30.43 6.77 -44.80
CA PRO A 54 -30.35 6.10 -46.09
C PRO A 54 -29.19 5.08 -46.10
N PRO A 55 -29.30 3.99 -46.87
CA PRO A 55 -28.24 3.00 -46.98
C PRO A 55 -26.99 3.65 -47.57
N LEU A 56 -25.85 3.45 -46.90
CA LEU A 56 -24.55 3.95 -47.33
C LEU A 56 -24.21 3.41 -48.73
N PRO A 57 -23.58 4.23 -49.60
CA PRO A 57 -23.13 3.76 -50.91
C PRO A 57 -22.03 2.69 -50.77
N PRO A 58 -21.93 1.72 -51.71
CA PRO A 58 -20.83 0.77 -51.71
C PRO A 58 -19.51 1.50 -51.93
N LEU A 59 -18.54 1.26 -51.03
CA LEU A 59 -17.19 1.80 -51.15
C LEU A 59 -16.52 1.25 -52.42
N PRO A 60 -15.75 2.07 -53.17
CA PRO A 60 -15.04 1.61 -54.34
C PRO A 60 -13.95 0.59 -53.96
N LEU A 61 -13.98 -0.58 -54.60
CA LEU A 61 -12.84 -1.49 -54.66
C LEU A 61 -11.76 -0.84 -55.53
N SER A 62 -10.92 -0.01 -54.92
CA SER A 62 -9.78 0.56 -55.62
C SER A 62 -8.54 0.61 -54.75
N SER A 63 -7.50 0.02 -55.32
CA SER A 63 -6.08 0.07 -54.95
C SER A 63 -5.69 -0.57 -53.63
N LEU A 64 -4.94 -1.67 -53.76
CA LEU A 64 -3.87 -2.02 -52.85
C LEU A 64 -2.93 -0.80 -52.72
N ALA A 65 -3.24 0.10 -51.80
CA ALA A 65 -2.21 0.91 -51.19
C ALA A 65 -1.51 -0.02 -50.21
N THR A 66 -0.35 -0.54 -50.61
CA THR A 66 0.68 -1.07 -49.71
C THR A 66 0.79 -0.11 -48.53
N SER A 67 0.19 -0.49 -47.42
CA SER A 67 0.52 0.10 -46.14
C SER A 67 2.04 -0.06 -46.00
N PRO A 68 2.79 1.00 -45.64
CA PRO A 68 4.15 0.77 -45.18
C PRO A 68 4.05 -0.31 -44.10
N PRO A 69 4.92 -1.35 -44.12
CA PRO A 69 4.89 -2.35 -43.07
C PRO A 69 4.93 -1.57 -41.77
N ARG A 70 3.89 -1.74 -40.94
CA ARG A 70 3.93 -1.30 -39.55
C ARG A 70 5.28 -1.76 -39.06
N GLU A 71 6.17 -0.82 -38.76
CA GLU A 71 7.42 -1.14 -38.10
C GLU A 71 7.02 -1.96 -36.90
N ILE A 72 7.21 -3.27 -37.04
CA ILE A 72 7.21 -4.20 -35.94
C ILE A 72 8.29 -3.59 -35.09
N ASN A 73 7.87 -2.91 -34.01
CA ASN A 73 8.77 -2.39 -32.99
C ASN A 73 9.86 -3.44 -32.87
N MET A 74 11.05 -3.08 -33.37
CA MET A 74 12.19 -3.98 -33.29
C MET A 74 12.18 -4.43 -31.84
N VAL A 75 12.08 -5.74 -31.64
CA VAL A 75 12.34 -6.31 -30.32
C VAL A 75 13.81 -5.97 -30.11
N VAL A 76 14.04 -4.77 -29.55
CA VAL A 76 15.34 -4.31 -29.11
C VAL A 76 15.80 -5.45 -28.23
N ALA A 77 16.84 -6.14 -28.66
CA ALA A 77 17.43 -7.21 -27.88
C ALA A 77 17.55 -6.68 -26.45
N PRO A 78 17.04 -7.42 -25.45
CA PRO A 78 17.00 -6.89 -24.10
C PRO A 78 18.43 -6.50 -23.72
N PRO A 79 18.62 -5.29 -23.14
CA PRO A 79 19.96 -4.76 -22.91
C PRO A 79 20.77 -5.80 -22.14
N ALA A 80 21.94 -6.14 -22.71
CA ALA A 80 22.80 -7.17 -22.14
C ALA A 80 23.16 -6.78 -20.71
N PHE A 81 22.80 -7.61 -19.73
CA PHE A 81 22.99 -7.31 -18.32
C PHE A 81 24.45 -7.02 -18.00
N THR A 82 24.75 -5.76 -17.72
CA THR A 82 26.11 -5.27 -17.40
C THR A 82 26.53 -5.51 -15.95
N GLY A 83 25.66 -6.12 -15.14
CA GLY A 83 25.86 -6.34 -13.71
C GLY A 83 26.60 -7.63 -13.33
N ASN A 84 26.82 -7.82 -12.03
CA ASN A 84 27.52 -9.00 -11.51
C ASN A 84 26.61 -10.26 -11.52
N LEU A 85 26.82 -11.14 -12.51
CA LEU A 85 26.10 -12.41 -12.68
C LEU A 85 26.20 -13.34 -11.46
N LYS A 86 27.34 -13.38 -10.77
CA LYS A 86 27.51 -14.21 -9.56
C LYS A 86 26.56 -13.76 -8.45
N LYS A 87 26.38 -12.45 -8.28
CA LYS A 87 25.45 -11.87 -7.29
C LYS A 87 23.99 -12.13 -7.68
N ALA A 88 23.67 -12.11 -8.97
CA ALA A 88 22.32 -12.40 -9.46
C ALA A 88 21.92 -13.87 -9.24
N LEU A 89 22.85 -14.80 -9.51
CA LEU A 89 22.67 -16.25 -9.39
C LEU A 89 22.92 -16.77 -7.97
N ALA A 90 23.39 -15.93 -7.04
CA ALA A 90 23.67 -16.32 -5.66
C ALA A 90 22.40 -16.81 -4.95
N GLY A 91 22.45 -18.02 -4.41
CA GLY A 91 21.34 -18.64 -3.67
C GLY A 91 20.37 -19.45 -4.53
N LEU A 92 20.41 -19.33 -5.87
CA LEU A 92 19.53 -20.11 -6.77
C LEU A 92 19.87 -21.61 -6.79
N ARG A 93 21.12 -21.98 -6.51
CA ARG A 93 21.59 -23.38 -6.51
C ARG A 93 20.85 -24.30 -5.53
N ARG A 94 20.23 -23.72 -4.49
CA ARG A 94 19.47 -24.45 -3.47
C ARG A 94 17.98 -24.59 -3.81
N ILE A 95 17.49 -23.92 -4.85
CA ILE A 95 16.06 -23.85 -5.18
C ILE A 95 15.82 -24.59 -6.49
N ASN A 96 14.78 -25.43 -6.51
CA ASN A 96 14.29 -26.02 -7.75
C ASN A 96 13.65 -24.92 -8.60
N LEU A 97 14.28 -24.62 -9.74
CA LEU A 97 13.87 -23.54 -10.64
C LEU A 97 12.76 -23.97 -11.63
N ASP A 98 12.48 -25.26 -11.67
CA ASP A 98 11.59 -25.88 -12.65
C ASP A 98 10.13 -25.74 -12.22
N GLY A 99 9.27 -25.33 -13.17
CA GLY A 99 7.85 -25.10 -12.93
C GLY A 99 7.50 -23.79 -12.20
N LEU A 100 8.50 -22.96 -11.85
CA LEU A 100 8.26 -21.64 -11.28
C LEU A 100 7.98 -20.60 -12.37
N ARG A 101 6.95 -19.77 -12.15
CA ARG A 101 6.68 -18.59 -12.98
C ARG A 101 7.62 -17.46 -12.56
N TRP A 102 8.11 -16.71 -13.55
CA TRP A 102 8.97 -15.55 -13.33
C TRP A 102 8.13 -14.29 -13.49
N ARG A 103 8.05 -13.47 -12.44
CA ARG A 103 7.28 -12.22 -12.44
C ARG A 103 8.18 -11.02 -12.22
N VAL A 104 7.96 -9.97 -13.00
CA VAL A 104 8.53 -8.65 -12.71
C VAL A 104 7.57 -7.95 -11.74
N PHE A 105 7.93 -7.98 -10.45
CA PHE A 105 7.21 -7.59 -9.23
C PHE A 105 6.01 -8.45 -8.75
N ASP A 106 6.13 -9.13 -7.60
CA ASP A 106 5.07 -9.20 -6.58
C ASP A 106 5.80 -9.29 -5.22
N ALA A 107 5.37 -8.51 -4.23
CA ALA A 107 5.93 -8.58 -2.87
C ALA A 107 5.31 -9.74 -2.05
N LYS A 108 4.39 -10.50 -2.64
CA LYS A 108 3.78 -11.71 -2.06
C LYS A 108 4.55 -12.97 -2.48
N GLY A 109 5.80 -13.10 -2.06
CA GLY A 109 6.64 -14.30 -2.29
C GLY A 109 6.16 -15.60 -1.63
N GLN A 110 4.88 -15.71 -1.25
CA GLN A 110 4.28 -16.87 -0.59
C GLN A 110 3.42 -17.72 -1.54
N GLY A 111 3.03 -17.21 -2.72
CA GLY A 111 2.14 -17.94 -3.64
C GLY A 111 0.67 -17.98 -3.21
N LYS A 112 0.25 -17.09 -2.30
CA LYS A 112 -1.14 -16.95 -1.78
C LYS A 112 -2.17 -16.56 -2.85
N ASP A 113 -1.67 -16.08 -3.96
CA ASP A 113 -2.39 -15.68 -5.15
C ASP A 113 -2.84 -16.87 -6.00
N LYS A 114 -2.26 -18.06 -5.80
CA LYS A 114 -2.68 -19.30 -6.47
C LYS A 114 -3.62 -20.11 -5.56
N PRO A 115 -4.66 -20.75 -6.13
CA PRO A 115 -5.57 -21.61 -5.36
C PRO A 115 -4.86 -22.84 -4.78
N THR A 116 -3.75 -23.28 -5.38
CA THR A 116 -2.91 -24.41 -4.94
C THR A 116 -1.96 -24.03 -3.78
N TYR A 117 -2.27 -22.97 -3.03
CA TYR A 117 -1.42 -22.53 -1.92
C TYR A 117 -1.47 -23.52 -0.75
N ALA A 118 -0.31 -24.07 -0.41
CA ALA A 118 -0.10 -24.88 0.78
C ALA A 118 0.95 -24.20 1.68
N PRO A 119 0.65 -23.90 2.96
CA PRO A 119 1.54 -23.10 3.81
C PRO A 119 2.87 -23.77 4.17
N HIS A 120 2.91 -25.10 4.12
CA HIS A 120 4.08 -25.93 4.42
C HIS A 120 4.95 -26.22 3.20
N VAL A 121 4.46 -25.90 1.99
CA VAL A 121 5.17 -26.15 0.72
C VAL A 121 5.63 -24.82 0.13
N GLU A 122 6.81 -24.82 -0.46
CA GLU A 122 7.41 -23.66 -1.11
C GLU A 122 6.92 -23.44 -2.55
N ASN A 123 5.63 -23.11 -2.71
CA ASN A 123 4.99 -22.92 -4.03
C ASN A 123 5.00 -21.47 -4.56
N GLY A 124 5.77 -20.56 -3.95
CA GLY A 124 5.86 -19.15 -4.38
C GLY A 124 6.69 -18.96 -5.65
N ASP A 125 6.26 -18.03 -6.51
CA ASP A 125 6.94 -17.65 -7.77
C ASP A 125 8.24 -16.87 -7.57
N MET A 126 9.09 -16.85 -8.59
CA MET A 126 10.30 -16.03 -8.57
C MET A 126 9.96 -14.59 -8.95
N CYS A 127 10.35 -13.65 -8.10
CA CYS A 127 10.01 -12.24 -8.24
C CYS A 127 11.26 -11.41 -8.53
N VAL A 128 11.25 -10.70 -9.65
CA VAL A 128 12.32 -9.79 -10.07
C VAL A 128 11.85 -8.35 -9.89
N VAL A 129 12.60 -7.58 -9.11
CA VAL A 129 12.38 -6.16 -8.87
C VAL A 129 13.46 -5.38 -9.63
N LEU A 130 13.03 -4.47 -10.49
CA LEU A 130 13.90 -3.58 -11.26
C LEU A 130 13.86 -2.16 -10.69
N ASN A 131 14.86 -1.34 -11.05
CA ASN A 131 14.96 0.08 -10.72
C ASN A 131 14.88 0.37 -9.22
N ALA A 132 15.62 -0.40 -8.41
CA ALA A 132 15.66 -0.16 -6.96
C ALA A 132 16.24 1.22 -6.57
N LYS A 133 16.97 1.88 -7.47
CA LYS A 133 17.47 3.26 -7.25
C LYS A 133 16.35 4.30 -7.22
N ASP A 134 15.30 4.10 -8.01
CA ASP A 134 14.25 5.10 -8.25
C ASP A 134 13.07 4.97 -7.28
N ILE A 135 13.28 4.29 -6.15
CA ILE A 135 12.24 4.06 -5.16
C ILE A 135 11.91 5.38 -4.45
N SER A 136 10.65 5.78 -4.56
CA SER A 136 10.12 6.88 -3.77
C SER A 136 9.69 6.43 -2.37
N VAL A 137 10.01 7.23 -1.36
CA VAL A 137 9.58 7.02 0.02
C VAL A 137 8.77 8.23 0.48
N THR A 138 7.66 7.97 1.17
CA THR A 138 6.72 9.02 1.58
C THR A 138 7.26 9.89 2.73
N GLY A 139 6.97 11.20 2.69
CA GLY A 139 7.26 12.13 3.78
C GLY A 139 8.76 12.43 3.96
N ARG A 140 9.22 12.56 5.21
CA ARG A 140 10.62 12.83 5.58
C ARG A 140 11.41 11.56 5.92
N LYS A 141 10.89 10.39 5.55
CA LYS A 141 11.50 9.08 5.89
C LYS A 141 12.89 8.90 5.29
N MET A 142 13.23 9.61 4.21
CA MET A 142 14.57 9.60 3.62
C MET A 142 15.65 10.00 4.64
N THR A 143 15.36 10.98 5.50
CA THR A 143 16.28 11.45 6.54
C THR A 143 16.02 10.78 7.88
N ASP A 144 14.74 10.56 8.21
CA ASP A 144 14.33 10.20 9.57
C ASP A 144 14.38 8.70 9.84
N LYS A 145 14.32 7.86 8.79
CA LYS A 145 14.36 6.40 8.96
C LYS A 145 15.80 5.94 9.16
N ILE A 146 16.06 5.33 10.31
CA ILE A 146 17.37 4.80 10.68
C ILE A 146 17.31 3.28 10.73
N TYR A 147 18.29 2.62 10.13
CA TYR A 147 18.56 1.19 10.26
C TYR A 147 19.54 0.97 11.39
N TYR A 148 19.14 0.17 12.37
CA TYR A 148 19.98 -0.23 13.49
C TYR A 148 20.42 -1.69 13.34
N TRP A 149 21.66 -1.97 13.71
CA TRP A 149 22.13 -3.34 13.93
C TRP A 149 23.25 -3.34 14.97
N HIS A 150 23.39 -4.46 15.69
CA HIS A 150 24.40 -4.63 16.72
C HIS A 150 25.36 -5.73 16.30
N THR A 151 26.66 -5.59 16.61
CA THR A 151 27.66 -6.60 16.25
C THR A 151 27.80 -7.72 17.29
N GLY A 152 27.33 -7.50 18.52
CA GLY A 152 27.42 -8.44 19.64
C GLY A 152 28.27 -7.92 20.80
N TYR A 153 29.22 -7.01 20.54
CA TYR A 153 30.08 -6.39 21.55
C TYR A 153 29.41 -5.20 22.25
N ILE A 154 29.68 -5.02 23.55
CA ILE A 154 29.13 -3.91 24.34
C ILE A 154 29.48 -2.57 23.68
N GLY A 155 28.50 -1.68 23.53
CA GLY A 155 28.67 -0.35 22.94
C GLY A 155 28.70 -0.29 21.40
N HIS A 156 28.58 -1.41 20.70
CA HIS A 156 28.71 -1.46 19.23
C HIS A 156 27.35 -1.44 18.51
N LEU A 157 26.49 -0.49 18.88
CA LEU A 157 25.26 -0.20 18.14
C LEU A 157 25.63 0.61 16.89
N LYS A 158 25.40 0.02 15.72
CA LYS A 158 25.62 0.68 14.43
C LYS A 158 24.30 1.20 13.91
N GLU A 159 24.34 2.42 13.40
CA GLU A 159 23.21 3.07 12.77
C GLU A 159 23.56 3.52 11.35
N ARG A 160 22.54 3.56 10.49
CA ARG A 160 22.66 4.12 9.14
C ARG A 160 21.33 4.70 8.70
N ARG A 161 21.33 5.92 8.18
CA ARG A 161 20.10 6.54 7.67
C ARG A 161 19.70 5.90 6.34
N LEU A 162 18.41 6.03 6.02
CA LEU A 162 17.88 5.51 4.76
C LEU A 162 18.56 6.13 3.55
N LYS A 163 18.83 7.45 3.58
CA LYS A 163 19.58 8.15 2.54
C LYS A 163 20.93 7.49 2.26
N ASP A 164 21.77 7.34 3.29
CA ASP A 164 23.10 6.73 3.16
C ASP A 164 23.02 5.27 2.72
N GLN A 165 21.99 4.54 3.14
CA GLN A 165 21.76 3.17 2.71
C GLN A 165 21.36 3.07 1.23
N MET A 166 20.59 4.03 0.71
CA MET A 166 20.23 4.10 -0.71
C MET A 166 21.42 4.46 -1.59
N GLU A 167 22.31 5.33 -1.12
CA GLU A 167 23.57 5.66 -1.82
C GLU A 167 24.51 4.46 -1.88
N LYS A 168 24.63 3.71 -0.79
CA LYS A 168 25.51 2.54 -0.72
C LYS A 168 24.97 1.34 -1.49
N ASP A 169 23.79 0.86 -1.12
CA ASP A 169 23.18 -0.35 -1.66
C ASP A 169 21.64 -0.23 -1.62
N PRO A 170 21.01 0.28 -2.70
CA PRO A 170 19.55 0.47 -2.74
C PRO A 170 18.79 -0.88 -2.74
N THR A 171 19.42 -1.94 -3.25
CA THR A 171 18.87 -3.30 -3.22
C THR A 171 18.59 -3.80 -1.79
N GLU A 172 19.46 -3.47 -0.83
CA GLU A 172 19.32 -3.89 0.56
C GLU A 172 18.12 -3.22 1.25
N VAL A 173 17.73 -2.03 0.80
CA VAL A 173 16.57 -1.30 1.34
C VAL A 173 15.28 -2.10 1.14
N ILE A 174 15.08 -2.64 -0.06
CA ILE A 174 13.91 -3.48 -0.38
C ILE A 174 14.03 -4.82 0.33
N ARG A 175 15.20 -5.48 0.28
CA ARG A 175 15.39 -6.80 0.91
C ARG A 175 15.08 -6.74 2.41
N LYS A 176 15.61 -5.74 3.12
CA LYS A 176 15.31 -5.50 4.54
C LYS A 176 13.86 -5.11 4.82
N ALA A 177 13.13 -4.61 3.83
CA ALA A 177 11.70 -4.32 3.98
C ALA A 177 10.83 -5.57 3.78
N VAL A 178 11.20 -6.46 2.84
CA VAL A 178 10.42 -7.67 2.52
C VAL A 178 10.69 -8.80 3.50
N MET A 179 11.95 -9.02 3.90
CA MET A 179 12.34 -10.08 4.84
C MET A 179 11.49 -10.12 6.14
N PRO A 180 11.23 -9.00 6.85
CA PRO A 180 10.38 -9.00 8.04
C PRO A 180 8.88 -9.15 7.72
N MET A 181 8.45 -9.04 6.46
CA MET A 181 7.06 -9.31 6.05
C MET A 181 6.80 -10.81 5.80
N LEU A 182 7.85 -11.62 5.70
CA LEU A 182 7.74 -13.06 5.58
C LEU A 182 7.58 -13.71 6.97
N PRO A 183 6.84 -14.83 7.07
CA PRO A 183 6.70 -15.55 8.32
C PRO A 183 8.06 -16.04 8.80
N ARG A 184 8.30 -15.95 10.10
CA ARG A 184 9.56 -16.38 10.72
C ARG A 184 9.57 -17.90 10.87
N ASN A 185 9.95 -18.61 9.81
CA ASN A 185 10.12 -20.06 9.78
C ASN A 185 11.41 -20.44 9.02
N ARG A 186 11.73 -21.74 8.94
CA ARG A 186 12.91 -22.23 8.20
C ARG A 186 12.85 -21.92 6.70
N LEU A 187 11.64 -21.90 6.14
CA LEU A 187 11.41 -21.62 4.74
C LEU A 187 11.54 -20.14 4.37
N ARG A 188 11.68 -19.25 5.36
CA ARG A 188 11.78 -17.81 5.15
C ARG A 188 12.97 -17.45 4.27
N ASP A 189 14.09 -18.11 4.50
CA ASP A 189 15.34 -17.81 3.79
C ASP A 189 15.25 -18.31 2.34
N ASP A 190 14.58 -19.43 2.11
CA ASP A 190 14.29 -19.95 0.76
C ASP A 190 13.35 -19.02 -0.02
N ARG A 191 12.35 -18.43 0.65
CA ARG A 191 11.47 -17.40 0.07
C ARG A 191 12.21 -16.11 -0.27
N ASP A 192 13.12 -15.67 0.60
CA ASP A 192 13.95 -14.48 0.34
C ASP A 192 14.90 -14.69 -0.85
N HIS A 193 15.40 -15.92 -1.02
CA HIS A 193 16.21 -16.27 -2.17
C HIS A 193 15.45 -16.18 -3.52
N LYS A 194 14.13 -16.41 -3.54
CA LYS A 194 13.28 -16.22 -4.72
C LYS A 194 13.05 -14.74 -5.08
N LEU A 195 13.35 -13.80 -4.19
CA LEU A 195 13.30 -12.37 -4.48
C LEU A 195 14.64 -11.91 -5.05
N ARG A 196 14.66 -11.42 -6.29
CA ARG A 196 15.83 -10.82 -6.95
C ARG A 196 15.56 -9.35 -7.19
N ILE A 197 16.53 -8.50 -6.84
CA ILE A 197 16.40 -7.05 -6.86
C ILE A 197 17.60 -6.47 -7.58
N PHE A 198 17.34 -5.68 -8.62
CA PHE A 198 18.33 -4.99 -9.42
C PHE A 198 18.19 -3.48 -9.24
N SER A 199 19.34 -2.81 -9.26
CA SER A 199 19.42 -1.36 -9.04
C SER A 199 18.98 -0.56 -10.26
N GLY A 200 19.27 -1.08 -11.46
CA GLY A 200 18.79 -0.55 -12.74
C GLY A 200 17.70 -1.41 -13.37
N ASN A 201 17.47 -1.17 -14.66
CA ASN A 201 16.40 -1.78 -15.43
C ASN A 201 16.80 -3.13 -16.06
N GLU A 202 18.08 -3.47 -16.03
CA GLU A 202 18.63 -4.68 -16.62
C GLU A 202 18.56 -5.86 -15.65
N HIS A 203 18.26 -7.04 -16.18
CA HIS A 203 18.30 -8.31 -15.44
C HIS A 203 18.94 -9.41 -16.29
N PRO A 204 19.64 -10.40 -15.69
CA PRO A 204 20.31 -11.45 -16.45
C PRO A 204 19.39 -12.60 -16.91
N PHE A 205 18.13 -12.61 -16.50
CA PHE A 205 17.22 -13.75 -16.69
C PHE A 205 16.53 -13.77 -18.06
N HIS A 206 17.26 -13.54 -19.15
CA HIS A 206 16.69 -13.47 -20.49
C HIS A 206 16.20 -14.83 -21.01
N ASP A 207 16.76 -15.93 -20.52
CA ASP A 207 16.45 -17.29 -20.98
C ASP A 207 15.05 -17.78 -20.56
N ARG A 208 14.38 -17.05 -19.65
CA ARG A 208 13.10 -17.47 -19.08
C ARG A 208 12.01 -16.44 -19.39
N PRO A 209 10.77 -16.88 -19.65
CA PRO A 209 9.68 -15.96 -19.93
C PRO A 209 9.34 -15.17 -18.66
N LEU A 210 9.58 -13.86 -18.67
CA LEU A 210 9.17 -12.96 -17.60
C LEU A 210 7.78 -12.41 -17.91
N GLU A 211 6.84 -12.61 -16.99
CA GLU A 211 5.53 -11.97 -17.07
C GLU A 211 5.54 -10.68 -16.25
N PRO A 212 5.28 -9.51 -16.85
CA PRO A 212 5.18 -8.26 -16.12
C PRO A 212 3.96 -8.29 -15.22
N PHE A 213 4.13 -7.92 -13.95
CA PHE A 213 3.01 -7.82 -13.03
C PHE A 213 2.48 -6.40 -12.97
N VAL A 214 1.17 -6.28 -13.18
CA VAL A 214 0.44 -5.03 -12.98
C VAL A 214 -0.23 -5.10 -11.61
N MET A 215 0.06 -4.12 -10.75
CA MET A 215 -0.61 -4.05 -9.45
C MET A 215 -2.11 -3.87 -9.66
N PRO A 216 -2.96 -4.60 -8.91
CA PRO A 216 -4.40 -4.45 -9.03
C PRO A 216 -4.82 -3.00 -8.72
N PRO A 217 -5.84 -2.46 -9.40
CA PRO A 217 -6.28 -1.09 -9.19
C PRO A 217 -6.74 -0.92 -7.73
N ARG A 218 -6.10 -0.01 -7.01
CA ARG A 218 -6.47 0.33 -5.63
C ARG A 218 -7.22 1.64 -5.63
N GLN A 219 -8.33 1.72 -4.88
CA GLN A 219 -8.98 2.99 -4.58
C GLN A 219 -8.05 3.83 -3.70
N VAL A 220 -7.35 4.78 -4.31
CA VAL A 220 -6.49 5.71 -3.59
C VAL A 220 -7.41 6.73 -2.93
N ARG A 221 -7.32 6.86 -1.60
CA ARG A 221 -7.95 8.00 -0.91
C ARG A 221 -7.39 9.28 -1.51
N GLU A 222 -8.26 10.11 -2.07
CA GLU A 222 -7.89 11.44 -2.55
C GLU A 222 -7.10 12.18 -1.47
N MET A 223 -6.02 12.84 -1.90
CA MET A 223 -5.26 13.67 -0.98
C MET A 223 -6.15 14.78 -0.44
N ARG A 224 -6.50 14.72 0.85
CA ARG A 224 -7.09 15.87 1.53
C ARG A 224 -6.17 17.09 1.30
N PRO A 225 -6.68 18.22 0.79
CA PRO A 225 -5.83 19.35 0.42
C PRO A 225 -5.01 19.82 1.63
N ARG A 226 -3.68 19.83 1.48
CA ARG A 226 -2.74 20.22 2.56
C ARG A 226 -3.00 21.62 3.07
N ALA A 227 -3.43 22.53 2.19
CA ALA A 227 -3.80 23.91 2.53
C ALA A 227 -4.87 23.97 3.64
N ARG A 228 -5.96 23.20 3.52
CA ARG A 228 -7.04 23.16 4.52
C ARG A 228 -6.54 22.70 5.88
N ARG A 229 -5.62 21.73 5.93
CA ARG A 229 -5.06 21.19 7.17
C ARG A 229 -4.00 22.12 7.78
N ALA A 230 -3.27 22.87 6.97
CA ALA A 230 -2.34 23.91 7.41
C ALA A 230 -3.10 25.11 8.00
N LEU A 231 -4.18 25.55 7.34
CA LEU A 231 -5.09 26.59 7.84
C LEU A 231 -5.70 26.21 9.19
N ILE A 232 -6.27 25.00 9.31
CA ILE A 232 -6.83 24.52 10.59
C ILE A 232 -5.77 24.50 11.71
N ARG A 233 -4.52 24.14 11.38
CA ARG A 233 -3.42 24.15 12.36
C ARG A 233 -2.99 25.57 12.74
N ALA A 234 -2.95 26.49 11.78
CA ALA A 234 -2.66 27.90 12.05
C ALA A 234 -3.76 28.52 12.94
N GLN A 235 -5.03 28.31 12.59
CA GLN A 235 -6.19 28.75 13.37
C GLN A 235 -6.17 28.18 14.79
N LYS A 236 -5.89 26.88 14.95
CA LYS A 236 -5.80 26.27 16.29
C LYS A 236 -4.64 26.83 17.11
N LYS A 237 -3.48 27.08 16.47
CA LYS A 237 -2.33 27.70 17.13
C LYS A 237 -2.61 29.15 17.55
N GLU A 238 -3.36 29.90 16.75
CA GLU A 238 -3.83 31.25 17.08
C GLU A 238 -4.84 31.22 18.23
N GLN A 239 -5.80 30.29 18.22
CA GLN A 239 -6.74 30.08 19.32
C GLN A 239 -6.02 29.70 20.62
N ASP A 240 -5.05 28.79 20.57
CA ASP A 240 -4.26 28.40 21.74
C ASP A 240 -3.42 29.58 22.26
N ARG A 241 -2.88 30.43 21.37
CA ARG A 241 -2.17 31.67 21.75
C ARG A 241 -3.10 32.71 22.37
N ALA A 242 -4.28 32.90 21.80
CA ALA A 242 -5.29 33.84 22.32
C ALA A 242 -5.80 33.38 23.68
N ALA A 243 -6.06 32.07 23.85
CA ALA A 243 -6.44 31.47 25.13
C ALA A 243 -5.33 31.62 26.19
N ALA A 244 -4.07 31.44 25.80
CA ALA A 244 -2.93 31.65 26.69
C ALA A 244 -2.69 33.12 27.06
N ALA A 245 -3.10 34.07 26.20
CA ALA A 245 -3.06 35.50 26.50
C ALA A 245 -4.19 35.88 27.48
N SER A 246 -5.42 35.43 27.23
CA SER A 246 -6.56 35.70 28.12
C SER A 246 -6.36 35.15 29.54
N THR A 247 -5.73 33.97 29.68
CA THR A 247 -5.43 33.43 31.01
C THR A 247 -4.37 34.25 31.75
N LYS A 248 -3.40 34.84 31.04
CA LYS A 248 -2.38 35.72 31.65
C LYS A 248 -2.96 37.06 32.06
N ASP A 249 -3.87 37.61 31.26
CA ASP A 249 -4.55 38.86 31.58
C ASP A 249 -5.47 38.71 32.80
N GLU A 250 -6.18 37.57 32.93
CA GLU A 250 -6.96 37.23 34.13
C GLU A 250 -6.08 37.04 35.37
N GLU A 251 -4.89 36.45 35.24
CA GLU A 251 -3.95 36.22 36.34
C GLU A 251 -3.33 37.54 36.82
N ASN A 252 -2.95 38.43 35.91
CA ASN A 252 -2.49 39.79 36.24
C ASN A 252 -3.57 40.63 36.92
N ALA A 253 -4.83 40.55 36.46
CA ALA A 253 -5.94 41.29 37.06
C ALA A 253 -6.27 40.82 38.49
N LYS A 254 -6.03 39.53 38.80
CA LYS A 254 -6.19 38.98 40.16
C LYS A 254 -5.05 39.45 41.08
N ASN A 255 -3.81 39.45 40.60
CA ASN A 255 -2.65 39.94 41.36
C ASN A 255 -2.75 41.44 41.68
N ALA A 256 -3.16 42.26 40.70
CA ALA A 256 -3.36 43.70 40.91
C ALA A 256 -4.49 43.99 41.92
N LYS A 257 -5.55 43.17 41.94
CA LYS A 257 -6.60 43.30 42.96
C LYS A 257 -6.11 42.92 44.36
N SER A 258 -5.29 41.87 44.50
CA SER A 258 -4.74 41.48 45.81
C SER A 258 -3.74 42.47 46.39
N GLU A 259 -3.05 43.25 45.55
CA GLU A 259 -2.13 44.31 45.99
C GLU A 259 -2.86 45.57 46.49
N ILE A 260 -4.12 45.78 46.09
CA ILE A 260 -4.94 46.93 46.51
C ILE A 260 -5.71 46.64 47.81
N THR A 261 -5.90 45.36 48.17
CA THR A 261 -6.61 44.93 49.39
C THR A 261 -5.72 44.58 50.59
N ALA A 262 -4.40 44.79 50.50
CA ALA A 262 -3.43 44.59 51.58
C ALA A 262 -2.93 45.94 52.12
#